data_AF-A0A0P9GDD5-F1
#
_entry.id   AF-A0A0P9GDD5-F1
#
_cell.length_a   1.000
_cell.length_b   1.000
_cell.length_c   1.000
_cell.angle_alpha   90.00
_cell.angle_beta   90.00
_cell.angle_gamma   90.00
#
_symmetry.space_group_name_H-M   'P 1'
#
loop_
_entity.id
_entity.type
_entity.pdbx_description
1 polymer ?
#
loop_
_entity_poly.entity_id
_entity_poly.type
_entity_poly.pdbx_seq_one_letter_code
_entity_poly.pdbx_strand_id
1 'polypeptide(L)'
;MAVAECGVFIWVENLNVWMKNVYRVLRSGGKLIVSDFHPLSMITKVINGAVTFRKSYFDQRPEIYQPEENIPPAVEFLWKLSDIINAAVGARFQIDRVEEYYAEYKVKDVPLIPTDFLLVATKKGA
;
A
#
# COMPACT_ATOMS: atom_id res chain seq x y z
N MET A 1 11.56 15.58 0.55
CA MET A 1 10.85 14.44 1.17
C MET A 1 9.59 14.24 0.35
N ALA A 2 9.16 13.00 0.15
CA ALA A 2 7.89 12.65 -0.47
C ALA A 2 7.07 11.83 0.53
N VAL A 3 5.78 12.12 0.61
CA VAL A 3 4.83 11.42 1.48
C VAL A 3 3.68 10.91 0.61
N ALA A 4 3.29 9.66 0.80
CA ALA A 4 2.09 9.07 0.22
C ALA A 4 1.26 8.45 1.35
N GLU A 5 -0.05 8.70 1.37
CA GLU A 5 -0.93 8.17 2.40
C GLU A 5 -2.30 7.77 1.86
N CYS A 6 -3.02 6.96 2.65
CA CYS A 6 -4.46 6.75 2.50
C CYS A 6 -4.90 6.18 1.14
N GLY A 7 -4.34 5.04 0.74
CA GLY A 7 -4.82 4.29 -0.43
C GLY A 7 -4.19 4.73 -1.74
N VAL A 8 -2.93 5.15 -1.78
CA VAL A 8 -2.32 5.58 -3.06
C VAL A 8 -2.10 4.39 -3.98
N PHE A 9 -1.59 3.28 -3.46
CA PHE A 9 -1.15 2.18 -4.33
C PHE A 9 -2.28 1.39 -4.99
N ILE A 10 -3.49 1.42 -4.43
CA ILE A 10 -4.65 0.74 -5.04
C ILE A 10 -5.06 1.37 -6.37
N TRP A 11 -4.62 2.59 -6.67
CA TRP A 11 -4.91 3.29 -7.94
C TRP A 11 -3.74 3.28 -8.93
N VAL A 12 -2.65 2.61 -8.58
CA VAL A 12 -1.40 2.63 -9.36
C VAL A 12 -1.21 1.27 -10.04
N GLU A 13 -1.36 1.23 -11.37
CA GLU A 13 -1.14 0.02 -12.18
C GLU A 13 0.32 -0.47 -12.12
N ASN A 14 1.28 0.44 -12.00
CA ASN A 14 2.70 0.12 -12.09
C ASN A 14 3.52 0.76 -10.96
N LEU A 15 3.69 0.00 -9.87
CA LEU A 15 4.50 0.40 -8.71
C LEU A 15 5.94 0.73 -9.09
N ASN A 16 6.54 -0.01 -10.03
CA ASN A 16 7.94 0.21 -10.43
C ASN A 16 8.13 1.59 -11.08
N VAL A 17 7.21 1.99 -11.96
CA VAL A 17 7.25 3.32 -12.60
C VAL A 17 6.99 4.41 -11.57
N TRP A 18 6.02 4.21 -10.68
CA TRP A 18 5.72 5.14 -9.60
C TRP A 18 6.94 5.38 -8.70
N MET A 19 7.55 4.30 -8.19
CA MET A 19 8.73 4.37 -7.32
C MET A 19 9.92 5.03 -8.01
N LYS A 20 10.18 4.71 -9.29
CA LYS A 20 11.25 5.35 -10.09
C LYS A 20 11.02 6.86 -10.25
N ASN A 21 9.78 7.29 -10.47
CA ASN A 21 9.45 8.70 -10.60
C ASN A 21 9.67 9.45 -9.28
N VAL A 22 9.28 8.87 -8.14
CA VAL A 22 9.56 9.44 -6.81
C VAL A 22 11.07 9.52 -6.56
N TYR A 23 11.81 8.44 -6.86
CA TYR A 23 13.27 8.43 -6.71
C TYR A 23 13.94 9.52 -7.56
N ARG A 24 13.46 9.74 -8.79
CA ARG A 24 14.01 10.75 -9.71
C ARG A 24 13.89 12.17 -9.14
N VAL A 25 12.75 12.53 -8.57
CA VAL A 25 12.49 13.90 -8.10
C VAL A 25 13.08 14.19 -6.72
N LEU A 26 13.39 13.16 -5.92
CA LEU A 26 14.06 13.35 -4.64
C LEU A 26 15.54 13.71 -4.83
N ARG A 27 16.03 14.67 -4.04
CA ARG A 27 17.46 14.93 -3.88
C ARG A 27 18.15 13.76 -3.15
N SER A 28 19.48 13.65 -3.28
CA SER A 28 20.29 12.73 -2.48
C SER A 28 20.05 12.93 -0.98
N GLY A 29 19.92 11.83 -0.23
CA GLY A 29 19.50 11.84 1.17
C GLY A 29 18.01 12.12 1.40
N GLY A 30 17.23 12.32 0.34
CA GLY A 30 15.78 12.51 0.42
C GLY A 30 15.05 11.24 0.86
N LYS A 31 14.01 11.41 1.67
CA LYS A 31 13.17 10.32 2.17
C LYS A 31 11.85 10.19 1.40
N LEU A 32 11.43 8.96 1.19
CA LEU A 32 10.07 8.54 0.87
C LEU A 32 9.47 7.94 2.15
N ILE A 33 8.29 8.43 2.52
CA ILE A 33 7.48 7.89 3.62
C ILE A 33 6.12 7.50 3.04
N VAL A 34 5.72 6.24 3.21
CA VAL A 34 4.43 5.74 2.77
C VAL A 34 3.66 5.20 3.95
N SER A 35 2.44 5.68 4.16
CA SER A 35 1.51 5.24 5.18
C SER A 35 0.19 4.85 4.53
N ASP A 36 0.05 3.58 4.16
CA ASP A 36 -1.02 3.14 3.25
C ASP A 36 -1.76 1.90 3.81
N PHE A 37 -2.92 1.59 3.25
CA PHE A 37 -3.72 0.43 3.65
C PHE A 37 -2.92 -0.85 3.46
N HIS A 38 -3.02 -1.75 4.43
CA HIS A 38 -2.36 -3.03 4.32
C HIS A 38 -3.00 -3.86 3.21
N PRO A 39 -2.22 -4.46 2.30
CA PRO A 39 -2.73 -5.38 1.29
C PRO A 39 -3.71 -6.46 1.78
N LEU A 40 -3.49 -7.00 2.98
CA LEU A 40 -4.42 -7.97 3.58
C LEU A 40 -5.78 -7.33 3.88
N SER A 41 -5.83 -6.13 4.48
CA SER A 41 -7.09 -5.50 4.84
C SER A 41 -7.96 -5.17 3.63
N MET A 42 -7.37 -5.02 2.44
CA MET A 42 -8.10 -4.79 1.19
C MET A 42 -8.89 -6.01 0.69
N ILE A 43 -8.54 -7.22 1.15
CA ILE A 43 -9.15 -8.48 0.70
C ILE A 43 -9.82 -9.29 1.81
N THR A 44 -9.77 -8.80 3.04
CA THR A 44 -10.32 -9.49 4.21
C THR A 44 -11.44 -8.71 4.86
N LYS A 45 -12.36 -9.43 5.51
CA LYS A 45 -13.29 -8.88 6.49
C LYS A 45 -13.25 -9.73 7.76
N VAL A 46 -13.44 -9.11 8.92
CA VAL A 46 -13.65 -9.84 10.17
C VAL A 46 -15.15 -10.03 10.35
N ILE A 47 -15.60 -11.29 10.40
CA ILE A 47 -17.01 -11.66 10.58
C ILE A 47 -17.05 -12.60 11.79
N ASN A 48 -17.76 -12.20 12.85
CA ASN A 48 -17.89 -12.97 14.08
C ASN A 48 -16.54 -13.45 14.66
N GLY A 49 -15.52 -12.57 14.66
CA GLY A 49 -14.19 -12.89 15.17
C GLY A 49 -13.34 -13.81 14.28
N ALA A 50 -13.77 -14.11 13.06
CA ALA A 50 -13.00 -14.86 12.07
C ALA A 50 -12.61 -13.97 10.87
N VAL A 51 -11.39 -14.15 10.37
CA VAL A 51 -10.92 -13.47 9.15
C VAL A 51 -11.41 -14.23 7.93
N THR A 52 -12.23 -13.57 7.11
CA THR A 52 -12.74 -14.10 5.84
C THR A 52 -12.07 -13.40 4.67
N PHE A 53 -11.52 -14.16 3.74
CA PHE A 53 -10.93 -13.64 2.50
C PHE A 53 -11.96 -13.61 1.38
N ARG A 54 -12.11 -12.46 0.71
CA ARG A 54 -12.97 -12.33 -0.47
C ARG A 54 -12.31 -12.88 -1.74
N LYS A 55 -10.99 -12.99 -1.75
CA LYS A 55 -10.17 -13.52 -2.85
C LYS A 55 -8.79 -13.96 -2.35
N SER A 56 -8.04 -14.64 -3.21
CA SER A 56 -6.64 -14.99 -2.95
C SER A 56 -5.77 -13.74 -2.85
N TYR A 57 -4.85 -13.71 -1.87
CA TYR A 57 -3.83 -12.66 -1.73
C TYR A 57 -2.85 -12.59 -2.91
N PHE A 58 -2.70 -13.71 -3.63
CA PHE A 58 -1.85 -13.79 -4.81
C PHE A 58 -2.59 -13.41 -6.11
N ASP A 59 -3.90 -13.16 -6.05
CA ASP A 59 -4.66 -12.77 -7.23
C ASP A 59 -4.61 -11.25 -7.44
N GLN A 60 -3.69 -10.83 -8.31
CA GLN A 60 -3.42 -9.42 -8.61
C GLN A 60 -4.16 -8.93 -9.87
N ARG A 61 -5.19 -9.66 -10.32
CA ARG A 61 -6.04 -9.17 -11.41
C ARG A 61 -6.70 -7.85 -11.01
N PRO A 62 -6.69 -6.82 -11.88
CA PRO A 62 -7.37 -5.56 -11.62
C PRO A 62 -8.87 -5.77 -11.38
N GLU A 63 -9.45 -4.95 -10.51
CA GLU A 63 -10.87 -5.01 -10.16
C GLU A 63 -11.56 -3.70 -10.50
N ILE A 64 -12.84 -3.78 -10.89
CA ILE A 64 -13.66 -2.60 -11.08
C ILE A 64 -14.26 -2.24 -9.71
N TYR A 65 -13.87 -1.08 -9.19
CA TYR A 65 -14.53 -0.44 -8.07
C TYR A 65 -15.75 0.33 -8.59
N GLN A 66 -16.94 -0.10 -8.17
CA GLN A 66 -18.20 0.57 -8.48
C GLN A 66 -18.68 1.32 -7.23
N PRO A 67 -18.47 2.64 -7.15
CA PRO A 67 -19.00 3.48 -6.07
C PRO A 67 -20.53 3.64 -6.15
N GLU A 68 -21.11 4.33 -5.15
CA GLU A 68 -22.54 4.67 -5.06
C GLU A 68 -23.06 5.42 -6.31
N GLU A 69 -24.39 5.49 -6.46
CA GLU A 69 -25.04 6.08 -7.64
C GLU A 69 -24.47 7.47 -8.00
N ASN A 70 -24.21 7.66 -9.30
CA ASN A 70 -23.65 8.86 -9.93
C ASN A 70 -22.12 9.09 -9.79
N ILE A 71 -21.37 8.13 -9.27
CA ILE A 71 -19.91 8.18 -9.31
C ILE A 71 -19.39 7.20 -10.39
N PRO A 72 -18.50 7.64 -11.31
CA PRO A 72 -17.92 6.75 -12.32
C PRO A 72 -17.15 5.59 -11.70
N PRO A 73 -17.15 4.40 -12.33
CA PRO A 73 -16.32 3.29 -11.88
C PRO A 73 -14.83 3.63 -11.99
N ALA A 74 -14.03 3.03 -11.11
CA ALA A 74 -12.58 3.11 -11.10
C ALA A 74 -11.95 1.71 -11.18
N VAL A 75 -10.67 1.63 -11.51
CA VAL A 75 -9.91 0.37 -11.51
C VAL A 75 -9.01 0.34 -10.30
N GLU A 76 -9.15 -0.71 -9.49
CA GLU A 76 -8.30 -1.00 -8.35
C GLU A 76 -7.25 -2.07 -8.69
N PHE A 77 -6.03 -1.85 -8.21
CA PHE A 77 -4.90 -2.74 -8.33
C PHE A 77 -4.51 -3.26 -6.95
N LEU A 78 -4.55 -4.58 -6.78
CA LEU A 78 -4.22 -5.22 -5.53
C LEU A 78 -2.77 -5.71 -5.54
N TRP A 79 -1.99 -5.16 -4.62
CA TRP A 79 -0.57 -5.44 -4.48
C TRP A 79 -0.32 -6.31 -3.28
N LYS A 80 0.68 -7.19 -3.32
CA LYS A 80 1.23 -7.76 -2.09
C LYS A 80 2.15 -6.72 -1.45
N LEU A 81 2.32 -6.81 -0.13
CA LEU A 81 3.29 -5.97 0.58
C LEU A 81 4.69 -6.13 -0.01
N SER A 82 5.05 -7.36 -0.41
CA SER A 82 6.32 -7.65 -1.07
C SER A 82 6.52 -6.90 -2.38
N ASP A 83 5.46 -6.66 -3.17
CA ASP A 83 5.58 -5.97 -4.46
C ASP A 83 5.88 -4.49 -4.25
N ILE A 84 5.26 -3.88 -3.24
CA ILE A 84 5.52 -2.50 -2.82
C ILE A 84 6.96 -2.34 -2.34
N ILE A 85 7.41 -3.22 -1.44
CA ILE A 85 8.79 -3.20 -0.92
C ILE A 85 9.79 -3.41 -2.06
N ASN A 86 9.57 -4.42 -2.90
CA ASN A 86 10.49 -4.72 -4.00
C ASN A 86 10.49 -3.63 -5.08
N ALA A 87 9.39 -2.94 -5.33
CA ALA A 87 9.36 -1.79 -6.23
C ALA A 87 10.22 -0.64 -5.71
N ALA A 88 10.20 -0.38 -4.39
CA ALA A 88 11.07 0.62 -3.77
C ALA A 88 12.55 0.20 -3.86
N VAL A 89 12.88 -1.06 -3.57
CA VAL A 89 14.24 -1.62 -3.73
C VAL A 89 14.70 -1.52 -5.20
N GLY A 90 13.84 -1.89 -6.14
CA GLY A 90 14.12 -1.83 -7.59
C GLY A 90 14.32 -0.41 -8.11
N ALA A 91 13.70 0.59 -7.48
CA ALA A 91 13.95 2.01 -7.73
C ALA A 91 15.23 2.54 -7.05
N ARG A 92 15.97 1.69 -6.33
CA ARG A 92 17.23 1.97 -5.60
C ARG A 92 17.06 2.75 -4.29
N PHE A 93 15.87 2.75 -3.71
CA PHE A 93 15.74 3.22 -2.33
C PHE A 93 16.42 2.24 -1.36
N GLN A 94 17.11 2.78 -0.36
CA GLN A 94 17.42 2.04 0.87
C GLN A 94 16.15 1.99 1.71
N ILE A 95 15.67 0.79 2.03
CA ILE A 95 14.59 0.64 3.00
C ILE A 95 15.16 0.84 4.40
N ASP A 96 14.66 1.86 5.10
CA ASP A 96 15.09 2.18 6.46
C ASP A 96 14.20 1.47 7.49
N ARG A 97 12.90 1.39 7.19
CA ARG A 97 11.91 0.79 8.10
C ARG A 97 10.68 0.30 7.35
N VAL A 98 10.14 -0.84 7.80
CA VAL A 98 8.81 -1.32 7.45
C VAL A 98 8.09 -1.66 8.75
N GLU A 99 6.88 -1.15 8.94
CA GLU A 99 6.02 -1.49 10.07
C GLU A 99 4.63 -1.85 9.57
N GLU A 100 3.97 -2.77 10.25
CA GLU A 100 2.57 -3.11 10.05
C GLU A 100 1.85 -2.80 11.36
N TYR A 101 0.72 -2.11 11.27
CA TYR A 101 -0.01 -1.69 12.45
C TYR A 101 -1.52 -1.65 12.20
N TYR A 102 -2.25 -1.47 13.29
CA TYR A 102 -3.68 -1.28 13.26
C TYR A 102 -4.00 0.19 13.54
N ALA A 103 -4.87 0.78 12.73
CA ALA A 103 -5.37 2.12 12.95
C ALA A 103 -6.60 2.07 13.87
N GLU A 104 -6.41 2.43 15.14
CA GLU A 104 -7.41 2.33 16.23
C GLU A 104 -8.78 2.95 15.90
N TYR A 105 -8.81 4.01 15.10
CA TYR A 105 -10.06 4.68 14.71
C TYR A 105 -10.91 3.89 13.71
N LYS A 106 -10.40 2.79 13.14
CA LYS A 106 -11.13 1.94 12.19
C LYS A 106 -11.79 0.72 12.84
N VAL A 107 -11.42 0.32 14.07
CA VAL A 107 -11.87 -0.95 14.66
C VAL A 107 -12.11 -0.81 16.17
N LYS A 108 -13.30 -1.21 16.66
CA LYS A 108 -13.63 -1.20 18.10
C LYS A 108 -13.13 -2.42 18.87
N ASP A 109 -12.78 -3.50 18.16
CA ASP A 109 -12.31 -4.78 18.68
C ASP A 109 -10.80 -4.99 18.44
N VAL A 110 -10.20 -5.96 19.14
CA VAL A 110 -8.79 -6.34 18.92
C VAL A 110 -8.60 -6.79 17.46
N PRO A 111 -7.74 -6.11 16.68
CA PRO A 111 -7.59 -6.41 15.27
C PRO A 111 -6.82 -7.73 15.07
N LEU A 112 -7.37 -8.61 14.22
CA LEU A 112 -6.77 -9.91 13.90
C LEU A 112 -5.68 -9.84 12.82
N ILE A 113 -5.63 -8.73 12.09
CA ILE A 113 -4.73 -8.48 10.96
C ILE A 113 -4.36 -7.00 10.94
N PRO A 114 -3.22 -6.63 10.32
CA PRO A 114 -2.90 -5.22 10.10
C PRO A 114 -3.91 -4.55 9.18
N THR A 115 -4.19 -3.28 9.47
CA THR A 115 -5.04 -2.42 8.63
C THR A 115 -4.22 -1.50 7.73
N ASP A 116 -3.01 -1.17 8.17
CA ASP A 116 -2.15 -0.19 7.53
C ASP A 116 -0.68 -0.62 7.66
N PHE A 117 0.19 -0.08 6.81
CA PHE A 117 1.64 -0.24 6.90
C PHE A 117 2.36 1.09 6.75
N LEU A 118 3.59 1.15 7.28
CA LEU A 118 4.53 2.25 7.11
C LEU A 118 5.76 1.73 6.37
N LEU A 119 6.15 2.40 5.29
CA LEU A 119 7.43 2.22 4.62
C LEU A 119 8.21 3.54 4.71
N VAL A 120 9.40 3.50 5.31
CA VAL A 120 10.36 4.61 5.28
C VAL A 120 11.56 4.18 4.47
N ALA A 121 11.90 4.96 3.45
CA ALA A 121 13.01 4.66 2.57
C ALA A 121 13.81 5.92 2.21
N THR A 122 15.13 5.79 2.06
CA THR A 122 16.04 6.89 1.74
C THR A 122 16.67 6.70 0.37
N LYS A 123 16.72 7.77 -0.43
CA LYS A 123 17.56 7.84 -1.62
C LYS A 123 19.01 8.03 -1.18
N LYS A 124 19.84 6.99 -1.26
CA LYS A 124 21.28 7.14 -1.02
C LYS A 124 21.88 8.14 -2.02
N GLY A 125 22.81 8.95 -1.55
CA GLY A 125 23.68 9.71 -2.45
C GLY A 125 24.45 8.73 -3.34
N ALA A 126 24.65 9.12 -4.59
CA ALA A 126 25.65 8.46 -5.45
C ALA A 126 27.05 8.66 -4.86
#